data_AF-A0A0F9EG39-F1
#
_entry.id   AF-A0A0F9EG39-F1
#
_cell.length_a   1.000
_cell.length_b   1.000
_cell.length_c   1.000
_cell.angle_alpha   90.00
_cell.angle_beta   90.00
_cell.angle_gamma   90.00
#
_symmetry.space_group_name_H-M   'P 1'
#
loop_
_entity.id
_entity.type
_entity.pdbx_description
1 polymer ?
#
loop_
_entity_poly.entity_id
_entity_poly.type
_entity_poly.pdbx_seq_one_letter_code
_entity_poly.pdbx_strand_id
1 'polypeptide(L)'
;MNKIVLDLETQKTFEEVGGRQMHLLKISVVGVYHYAKDKYMTFEEKEISDLEEILKSADLIIGFNIKRFDFLVLEPYLSIPARKLPALDIMEEITRVAGHRVSLDSVAQATLGRKKSGSGLEAVRLFREREIEALKRYCLDDVKITKELYEYGQKHAELSFTSKYGSRQYSIPVGWTIKGI
;
A
#
# COMPACT_ATOMS: atom_id res chain seq x y z
N MET A 1 7.05 18.81 3.87
CA MET A 1 6.30 17.67 4.44
C MET A 1 6.95 16.39 3.96
N ASN A 2 7.46 15.58 4.88
CA ASN A 2 8.08 14.29 4.63
C ASN A 2 7.01 13.23 4.40
N LYS A 3 6.53 13.12 3.16
CA LYS A 3 5.54 12.10 2.77
C LYS A 3 6.27 10.85 2.26
N ILE A 4 5.71 9.69 2.56
CA ILE A 4 6.14 8.42 1.95
C ILE A 4 4.92 7.65 1.43
N VAL A 5 5.12 6.82 0.40
CA VAL A 5 4.16 5.80 -0.02
C VAL A 5 4.71 4.43 0.35
N LEU A 6 3.89 3.55 0.88
CA LEU A 6 4.30 2.23 1.37
C LEU A 6 3.34 1.15 0.90
N ASP A 7 3.92 0.01 0.53
CA ASP A 7 3.26 -1.28 0.33
C ASP A 7 4.20 -2.38 0.83
N LEU A 8 3.67 -3.54 1.22
CA LEU A 8 4.49 -4.69 1.60
C LEU A 8 3.94 -6.02 1.09
N GLU A 9 4.87 -6.95 0.92
CA GLU A 9 4.61 -8.34 0.60
C GLU A 9 4.98 -9.25 1.77
N THR A 10 4.31 -10.40 1.86
CA THR A 10 4.46 -11.33 2.98
C THR A 10 5.20 -12.61 2.61
N GLN A 11 5.76 -13.29 3.61
CA GLN A 11 6.43 -14.58 3.42
C GLN A 11 5.45 -15.75 3.37
N LYS A 12 4.33 -15.60 4.07
CA LYS A 12 3.30 -16.63 4.24
C LYS A 12 1.96 -16.13 3.75
N THR A 13 1.11 -17.08 3.40
CA THR A 13 -0.31 -16.91 3.12
C THR A 13 -1.14 -17.00 4.41
N PHE A 14 -2.41 -16.58 4.34
CA PHE A 14 -3.36 -16.76 5.43
C PHE A 14 -3.63 -18.23 5.77
N GLU A 15 -3.58 -19.12 4.79
CA GLU A 15 -3.78 -20.57 5.01
C GLU A 15 -2.69 -21.13 5.93
N GLU A 16 -1.43 -20.76 5.69
CA GLU A 16 -0.28 -21.23 6.47
C GLU A 16 -0.27 -20.74 7.91
N VAL A 17 -0.94 -19.63 8.19
CA VAL A 17 -1.04 -19.07 9.55
C VAL A 17 -2.40 -19.34 10.19
N GLY A 18 -3.21 -20.26 9.64
CA GLY A 18 -4.48 -20.67 10.24
C GLY A 18 -5.58 -19.62 10.17
N GLY A 19 -5.60 -18.79 9.12
CA GLY A 19 -6.61 -17.76 8.88
C GLY A 19 -6.07 -16.34 8.99
N ARG A 20 -6.91 -15.37 9.37
CA ARG A 20 -6.60 -13.94 9.34
C ARG A 20 -5.71 -13.50 10.51
N GLN A 21 -4.47 -13.98 10.54
CA GLN A 21 -3.46 -13.65 11.54
C GLN A 21 -2.33 -12.82 10.91
N MET A 22 -2.58 -11.53 10.65
CA MET A 22 -1.66 -10.65 9.90
C MET A 22 -0.22 -10.64 10.46
N HIS A 23 -0.09 -10.55 11.79
CA HIS A 23 1.20 -10.53 12.48
C HIS A 23 2.04 -11.81 12.32
N LEU A 24 1.43 -12.93 11.88
CA LEU A 24 2.14 -14.19 11.64
C LEU A 24 2.62 -14.36 10.20
N LEU A 25 2.19 -13.49 9.28
CA LEU A 25 2.49 -13.61 7.85
C LEU A 25 3.97 -13.38 7.53
N LYS A 26 4.66 -12.62 8.39
CA LYS A 26 6.03 -12.12 8.22
C LYS A 26 6.23 -11.28 6.97
N ILE A 27 7.23 -10.40 6.99
CA ILE A 27 7.52 -9.50 5.88
C ILE A 27 8.52 -10.16 4.93
N SER A 28 8.24 -10.20 3.64
CA SER A 28 9.24 -10.58 2.64
C SER A 28 9.98 -9.33 2.13
N VAL A 29 9.24 -8.36 1.59
CA VAL A 29 9.75 -7.07 1.11
C VAL A 29 8.77 -5.96 1.47
N VAL A 30 9.29 -4.79 1.86
CA VAL A 30 8.54 -3.53 1.92
C VAL A 30 9.06 -2.61 0.83
N GLY A 31 8.16 -2.05 0.03
CA GLY A 31 8.45 -1.03 -0.95
C GLY A 31 8.10 0.34 -0.40
N VAL A 32 8.97 1.33 -0.65
CA VAL A 32 8.74 2.72 -0.23
C VAL A 32 9.07 3.68 -1.37
N TYR A 33 8.22 4.68 -1.58
CA TYR A 33 8.59 5.90 -2.30
C TYR A 33 8.68 7.07 -1.33
N HIS A 34 9.82 7.76 -1.33
CA HIS A 34 10.10 8.85 -0.41
C HIS A 34 10.06 10.20 -1.15
N TYR A 35 9.04 11.03 -0.91
CA TYR A 35 8.82 12.26 -1.68
C TYR A 35 9.98 13.25 -1.58
N ALA A 36 10.51 13.49 -0.38
CA ALA A 36 11.59 14.46 -0.20
C ALA A 36 12.92 14.05 -0.86
N LYS A 37 13.09 12.74 -1.14
CA LYS A 37 14.30 12.19 -1.77
C LYS A 37 14.09 11.85 -3.25
N ASP A 38 12.86 11.95 -3.74
CA ASP A 38 12.42 11.49 -5.06
C ASP A 38 12.97 10.09 -5.40
N LYS A 39 12.79 9.15 -4.47
CA LYS A 39 13.45 7.84 -4.53
C LYS A 39 12.54 6.69 -4.12
N TYR A 40 12.60 5.62 -4.92
CA TYR A 40 12.09 4.30 -4.56
C TYR A 40 13.15 3.49 -3.81
N MET A 41 12.71 2.80 -2.76
CA MET A 41 13.54 2.01 -1.86
C MET A 41 12.82 0.70 -1.52
N THR A 42 13.57 -0.36 -1.27
CA THR A 42 13.03 -1.63 -0.79
C THR A 42 13.77 -2.08 0.46
N PHE A 43 13.05 -2.75 1.36
CA PHE A 43 13.59 -3.29 2.60
C PHE A 43 13.14 -4.75 2.74
N GLU A 44 14.09 -5.65 2.92
CA GLU A 44 13.81 -7.03 3.32
C GLU A 44 13.56 -7.13 4.84
N GLU A 45 13.08 -8.27 5.33
CA GLU A 45 12.74 -8.47 6.76
C GLU A 45 13.85 -8.04 7.74
N LYS A 46 15.11 -8.29 7.38
CA LYS A 46 16.28 -7.94 8.20
C LYS A 46 16.59 -6.43 8.24
N GLU A 47 16.00 -5.66 7.33
CA GLU A 47 16.25 -4.22 7.13
C GLU A 47 15.10 -3.36 7.71
N ILE A 48 14.13 -3.98 8.40
CA ILE A 48 12.95 -3.28 8.93
C ILE A 48 13.30 -2.26 10.02
N SER A 49 14.42 -2.43 10.73
CA SER A 49 14.95 -1.40 11.64
C SER A 49 15.28 -0.10 10.91
N ASP A 50 15.82 -0.18 9.69
CA ASP A 50 16.17 0.99 8.89
C ASP A 50 14.91 1.65 8.32
N LEU A 51 13.91 0.85 7.95
CA LEU A 51 12.58 1.33 7.57
C LEU A 51 11.92 2.07 8.73
N GLU A 52 12.01 1.56 9.97
CA GLU A 52 11.36 2.16 11.13
C GLU A 52 11.77 3.63 11.33
N GLU A 53 13.03 3.98 11.10
CA GLU A 53 13.50 5.36 11.19
C GLU A 53 12.86 6.28 10.13
N ILE A 54 12.55 5.73 8.94
CA ILE A 54 11.76 6.44 7.92
C ILE A 54 10.31 6.59 8.38
N LEU A 55 9.70 5.55 8.95
CA LEU A 55 8.32 5.59 9.44
C LEU A 55 8.15 6.63 10.57
N LYS A 56 9.09 6.67 11.52
CA LYS A 56 9.10 7.62 12.66
C LYS A 56 9.24 9.08 12.22
N SER A 57 9.92 9.33 11.10
CA SER A 57 10.16 10.68 10.58
C SER A 57 9.16 11.14 9.52
N ALA A 58 8.23 10.27 9.10
CA ALA A 58 7.22 10.60 8.10
C ALA A 58 6.10 11.46 8.71
N ASP A 59 5.82 12.60 8.07
CA ASP A 59 4.66 13.44 8.38
C ASP A 59 3.35 12.79 7.91
N LEU A 60 3.43 11.95 6.86
CA LEU A 60 2.31 11.20 6.30
C LEU A 60 2.80 9.96 5.55
N ILE A 61 2.18 8.82 5.84
CA ILE A 61 2.36 7.53 5.17
C ILE A 61 1.12 7.27 4.32
N ILE A 62 1.31 7.14 3.02
CA ILE A 62 0.24 6.84 2.07
C ILE A 62 0.32 5.35 1.73
N GLY A 63 -0.81 4.65 1.77
CA GLY A 63 -0.87 3.25 1.34
C GLY A 63 -2.27 2.84 0.91
N PHE A 64 -2.41 1.57 0.51
CA PHE A 64 -3.68 1.01 0.08
C PHE A 64 -4.08 -0.15 1.01
N ASN A 65 -5.13 0.03 1.82
CA ASN A 65 -5.49 -0.90 2.91
C ASN A 65 -4.40 -1.04 4.00
N ILE A 66 -3.48 -0.08 4.06
CA ILE A 66 -2.30 -0.05 4.92
C ILE A 66 -2.63 -0.18 6.41
N LYS A 67 -3.71 0.44 6.87
CA LYS A 67 -4.09 0.42 8.30
C LYS A 67 -4.60 -0.94 8.75
N ARG A 68 -5.23 -1.69 7.85
CA ARG A 68 -5.90 -2.98 8.15
C ARG A 68 -5.11 -4.19 7.67
N PHE A 69 -3.94 -3.99 7.07
CA PHE A 69 -3.07 -5.05 6.60
C PHE A 69 -1.62 -4.76 6.95
N ASP A 70 -0.96 -3.88 6.21
CA ASP A 70 0.49 -3.62 6.27
C ASP A 70 0.94 -3.27 7.69
N PHE A 71 0.26 -2.33 8.35
CA PHE A 71 0.59 -1.94 9.71
C PHE A 71 0.44 -3.08 10.72
N LEU A 72 -0.52 -3.99 10.51
CA LEU A 72 -0.69 -5.17 11.38
C LEU A 72 0.37 -6.24 11.14
N VAL A 73 0.90 -6.31 9.91
CA VAL A 73 2.05 -7.18 9.59
C VAL A 73 3.35 -6.57 10.12
N LEU A 74 3.49 -5.25 10.06
CA LEU A 74 4.65 -4.50 10.57
C LEU A 74 4.69 -4.41 12.11
N GLU A 75 3.54 -4.39 12.80
CA GLU A 75 3.45 -4.17 14.25
C GLU A 75 4.47 -4.97 15.08
N PRO A 76 4.74 -6.28 14.84
CA PRO A 76 5.71 -7.05 15.62
C PRO A 76 7.17 -6.59 15.46
N TYR A 77 7.47 -5.83 14.40
CA TYR A 77 8.81 -5.35 14.07
C TYR A 77 9.08 -3.93 14.56
N LEU A 78 8.05 -3.21 15.02
CA LEU A 78 8.15 -1.80 15.38
C LEU A 78 8.28 -1.62 16.91
N SER A 79 9.13 -0.68 17.30
CA SER A 79 9.26 -0.20 18.68
C SER A 79 8.12 0.74 19.10
N ILE A 80 7.42 1.33 18.12
CA ILE A 80 6.23 2.15 18.32
C ILE A 80 4.98 1.46 17.79
N PRO A 81 3.81 1.63 18.42
CA PRO A 81 2.58 1.05 17.89
C PRO A 81 2.24 1.62 16.50
N ALA A 82 2.01 0.76 15.49
CA ALA A 82 1.79 1.20 14.11
C ALA A 82 0.54 2.08 13.98
N ARG A 83 -0.46 1.88 14.85
CA ARG A 83 -1.67 2.73 14.94
C ARG A 83 -1.38 4.21 15.24
N LYS A 84 -0.19 4.54 15.75
CA LYS A 84 0.22 5.92 16.01
C LYS A 84 0.86 6.60 14.79
N LEU A 85 1.18 5.83 13.74
CA LEU A 85 1.77 6.37 12.52
C LEU A 85 0.73 7.22 11.75
N PRO A 86 1.10 8.39 11.22
CA PRO A 86 0.18 9.24 10.47
C PRO A 86 -0.07 8.62 9.09
N ALA A 87 -1.25 8.04 8.87
CA ALA A 87 -1.54 7.32 7.63
C ALA A 87 -2.80 7.79 6.88
N LEU A 88 -2.64 7.95 5.57
CA LEU A 88 -3.73 8.04 4.60
C LEU A 88 -3.88 6.66 3.93
N ASP A 89 -5.03 6.02 4.17
CA ASP A 89 -5.39 4.75 3.56
C ASP A 89 -6.39 4.99 2.43
N ILE A 90 -5.93 4.83 1.18
CA ILE A 90 -6.75 5.10 -0.01
C ILE A 90 -8.00 4.23 -0.03
N MET A 91 -7.88 2.96 0.37
CA MET A 91 -9.00 2.04 0.33
C MET A 91 -10.02 2.36 1.42
N GLU A 92 -9.57 2.81 2.60
CA GLU A 92 -10.45 3.31 3.66
C GLU A 92 -11.27 4.52 3.18
N GLU A 93 -10.63 5.49 2.53
CA GLU A 93 -11.30 6.68 2.00
C GLU A 93 -12.34 6.32 0.93
N ILE A 94 -12.03 5.38 0.04
CA ILE A 94 -12.99 4.89 -0.94
C ILE A 94 -14.15 4.17 -0.26
N THR A 95 -13.85 3.29 0.70
CA THR A 95 -14.86 2.49 1.40
C THR A 95 -15.83 3.38 2.18
N ARG A 96 -15.37 4.50 2.74
CA ARG A 96 -16.19 5.49 3.45
C ARG A 96 -17.31 6.07 2.59
N VAL A 97 -17.07 6.27 1.29
CA VAL A 97 -18.06 6.81 0.35
C VAL A 97 -18.83 5.69 -0.36
N ALA A 98 -18.15 4.64 -0.79
CA ALA A 98 -18.73 3.56 -1.59
C ALA A 98 -19.52 2.52 -0.77
N GLY A 99 -19.32 2.46 0.56
CA GLY A 99 -19.93 1.48 1.45
C GLY A 99 -19.39 0.05 1.32
N HIS A 100 -18.38 -0.18 0.47
CA HIS A 100 -17.74 -1.47 0.28
C HIS A 100 -16.27 -1.31 -0.13
N ARG A 101 -15.50 -2.37 0.11
CA ARG A 101 -14.07 -2.44 -0.24
C ARG A 101 -13.87 -2.64 -1.74
N VAL A 102 -12.76 -2.11 -2.25
CA VAL A 102 -12.31 -2.21 -3.63
C VAL A 102 -10.88 -2.75 -3.69
N SER A 103 -10.47 -3.30 -4.84
CA SER A 103 -9.07 -3.71 -5.07
C SER A 103 -8.24 -2.55 -5.62
N LEU A 104 -6.93 -2.55 -5.38
CA LEU A 104 -6.00 -1.59 -5.97
C LEU A 104 -6.11 -1.58 -7.49
N ASP A 105 -6.15 -2.77 -8.10
CA ASP A 105 -6.30 -2.95 -9.56
C ASP A 105 -7.56 -2.28 -10.12
N SER A 106 -8.71 -2.42 -9.45
CA SER A 106 -9.97 -1.78 -9.88
C SER A 106 -9.86 -0.25 -9.88
N VAL A 107 -9.23 0.31 -8.84
CA VAL A 107 -9.05 1.77 -8.71
C VAL A 107 -8.02 2.28 -9.72
N ALA A 108 -6.90 1.57 -9.87
CA ALA A 108 -5.84 1.88 -10.83
C ALA A 108 -6.35 1.85 -12.27
N GLN A 109 -7.13 0.84 -12.64
CA GLN A 109 -7.67 0.71 -13.98
C GLN A 109 -8.67 1.82 -14.29
N ALA A 110 -9.58 2.11 -13.36
CA ALA A 110 -10.63 3.10 -13.58
C ALA A 110 -10.12 4.55 -13.51
N THR A 111 -9.09 4.82 -12.68
CA THR A 111 -8.55 6.18 -12.49
C THR A 111 -7.40 6.49 -13.44
N LEU A 112 -6.45 5.56 -13.59
CA LEU A 112 -5.18 5.79 -14.29
C LEU A 112 -5.11 5.07 -15.64
N GLY A 113 -6.07 4.20 -15.95
CA GLY A 113 -6.02 3.35 -17.15
C GLY A 113 -4.98 2.23 -17.05
N ARG A 114 -4.46 1.92 -15.87
CA ARG A 114 -3.40 0.91 -15.65
C ARG A 114 -3.90 -0.32 -14.92
N LYS A 115 -3.35 -1.48 -15.27
CA LYS A 115 -3.56 -2.74 -14.53
C LYS A 115 -2.37 -3.06 -13.67
N LYS A 116 -2.61 -3.75 -12.56
CA LYS A 116 -1.57 -4.35 -11.75
C LYS A 116 -0.86 -5.47 -12.52
N SER A 117 0.44 -5.65 -12.29
CA SER A 117 1.28 -6.65 -12.95
C SER A 117 1.12 -8.08 -12.40
N GLY A 118 0.42 -8.27 -11.27
CA GLY A 118 0.26 -9.58 -10.62
C GLY A 118 -0.67 -9.56 -9.38
N SER A 119 -0.59 -10.61 -8.55
CA SER A 119 -1.42 -10.80 -7.34
C SER A 119 -0.60 -11.12 -6.10
N GLY A 120 -1.14 -10.95 -4.89
CA GLY A 120 -0.41 -11.29 -3.66
C GLY A 120 0.02 -12.76 -3.55
N LEU A 121 -0.69 -13.69 -4.20
CA LEU A 121 -0.27 -15.09 -4.28
C LEU A 121 0.99 -15.27 -5.14
N GLU A 122 1.16 -14.43 -6.16
CA GLU A 122 2.36 -14.40 -6.98
C GLU A 122 3.57 -13.91 -6.17
N ALA A 123 3.39 -12.89 -5.34
CA ALA A 123 4.46 -12.39 -4.46
C ALA A 123 4.98 -13.47 -3.50
N VAL A 124 4.08 -14.22 -2.86
CA VAL A 124 4.46 -15.34 -1.98
C VAL A 124 5.19 -16.44 -2.77
N ARG A 125 4.77 -16.70 -4.01
CA ARG A 125 5.48 -17.64 -4.90
C ARG A 125 6.91 -17.19 -5.19
N LEU A 126 7.09 -15.94 -5.63
CA LEU A 126 8.41 -15.36 -5.90
C LEU A 126 9.34 -15.42 -4.67
N PHE A 127 8.80 -15.17 -3.48
CA PHE A 127 9.54 -15.31 -2.23
C PHE A 127 10.03 -16.75 -2.00
N ARG A 128 9.15 -17.74 -2.19
CA ARG A 128 9.48 -19.18 -2.03
C ARG A 128 10.52 -19.65 -3.05
N GLU A 129 10.44 -19.12 -4.27
CA GLU A 129 11.39 -19.42 -5.35
C GLU A 129 12.72 -18.64 -5.21
N ARG A 130 12.85 -17.78 -4.18
CA ARG A 130 14.01 -16.90 -3.94
C ARG A 130 14.27 -15.89 -5.07
N GLU A 131 13.24 -15.55 -5.83
CA GLU A 131 13.26 -14.56 -6.90
C GLU A 131 13.10 -13.13 -6.33
N ILE A 132 14.00 -12.76 -5.41
CA ILE A 132 13.88 -11.54 -4.58
C ILE A 132 13.87 -10.26 -5.43
N GLU A 133 14.64 -10.20 -6.51
CA GLU A 133 14.65 -9.01 -7.37
C GLU A 133 13.35 -8.85 -8.17
N ALA A 134 12.67 -9.95 -8.54
CA ALA A 134 11.34 -9.89 -9.13
C ALA A 134 10.30 -9.45 -8.10
N LEU A 135 10.38 -9.97 -6.87
CA LEU A 135 9.52 -9.58 -5.76
C LEU A 135 9.66 -8.09 -5.41
N LYS A 136 10.90 -7.57 -5.37
CA LYS A 136 11.17 -6.14 -5.16
C LYS A 136 10.54 -5.27 -6.24
N ARG A 137 10.69 -5.65 -7.52
CA ARG A 137 10.06 -4.93 -8.63
C ARG A 137 8.53 -4.93 -8.51
N TYR A 138 7.96 -6.07 -8.18
CA TYR A 138 6.52 -6.24 -8.00
C TYR A 138 5.97 -5.33 -6.88
N CYS A 139 6.60 -5.33 -5.70
CA CYS A 139 6.20 -4.45 -4.61
C CYS A 139 6.36 -2.96 -4.98
N LEU A 140 7.44 -2.58 -5.69
CA LEU A 140 7.61 -1.21 -6.16
C LEU A 140 6.59 -0.78 -7.22
N ASP A 141 6.07 -1.70 -8.05
CA ASP A 141 4.97 -1.42 -8.97
C ASP A 141 3.70 -1.02 -8.19
N ASP A 142 3.38 -1.72 -7.10
CA ASP A 142 2.24 -1.37 -6.24
C ASP A 142 2.42 -0.04 -5.52
N VAL A 143 3.63 0.25 -5.02
CA VAL A 143 3.98 1.56 -4.47
C VAL A 143 3.79 2.65 -5.53
N LYS A 144 4.22 2.41 -6.77
CA LYS A 144 4.09 3.37 -7.87
C LYS A 144 2.62 3.62 -8.23
N ILE A 145 1.80 2.59 -8.33
CA ILE A 145 0.36 2.73 -8.57
C ILE A 145 -0.29 3.53 -7.44
N THR A 146 0.03 3.19 -6.19
CA THR A 146 -0.49 3.88 -5.01
C THR A 146 -0.09 5.36 -4.97
N LYS A 147 1.16 5.67 -5.33
CA LYS A 147 1.67 7.04 -5.48
C LYS A 147 0.87 7.80 -6.54
N GLU A 148 0.73 7.23 -7.74
CA GLU A 148 0.03 7.86 -8.85
C GLU A 148 -1.46 8.09 -8.54
N LEU A 149 -2.11 7.18 -7.81
CA LEU A 149 -3.49 7.36 -7.32
C LEU A 149 -3.60 8.53 -6.33
N TYR A 150 -2.69 8.61 -5.36
CA TYR A 150 -2.68 9.71 -4.40
C TYR A 150 -2.40 11.07 -5.06
N GLU A 151 -1.51 11.11 -6.05
CA GLU A 151 -1.23 12.32 -6.83
C GLU A 151 -2.43 12.72 -7.71
N TYR A 152 -3.09 11.75 -8.35
CA TYR A 152 -4.32 11.99 -9.09
C TYR A 152 -5.41 12.56 -8.18
N GLY A 153 -5.66 11.92 -7.02
CA GLY A 153 -6.66 12.37 -6.07
C GLY A 153 -6.37 13.78 -5.53
N GLN A 154 -5.11 14.14 -5.29
CA GLN A 154 -4.73 15.51 -4.92
C GLN A 154 -5.04 16.53 -6.02
N LYS A 155 -4.77 16.18 -7.28
CA LYS A 155 -4.91 17.09 -8.43
C LYS A 155 -6.36 17.24 -8.88
N HIS A 156 -7.12 16.15 -8.85
CA HIS A 156 -8.46 16.06 -9.44
C HIS A 156 -9.58 16.06 -8.38
N ALA A 157 -9.25 15.91 -7.09
CA ALA A 157 -10.20 15.79 -5.99
C ALA A 157 -11.21 14.64 -6.15
N GLU A 158 -10.86 13.63 -6.94
CA GLU A 158 -11.68 12.43 -7.17
C GLU A 158 -10.82 11.19 -7.42
N LEU A 159 -11.43 10.01 -7.24
CA LEU A 159 -10.93 8.73 -7.69
C LEU A 159 -12.05 7.90 -8.31
N SER A 160 -11.71 7.06 -9.27
CA SER A 160 -12.63 6.14 -9.93
C SER A 160 -12.34 4.68 -9.58
N PHE A 161 -13.37 3.83 -9.56
CA PHE A 161 -13.24 2.39 -9.41
C PHE A 161 -14.38 1.64 -10.12
N THR A 162 -14.14 0.39 -10.48
CA THR A 162 -15.17 -0.52 -11.00
C THR A 162 -15.73 -1.36 -9.85
N SER A 163 -17.06 -1.38 -9.70
CA SER A 163 -17.71 -2.18 -8.66
C SER A 163 -17.47 -3.67 -8.87
N LYS A 164 -17.30 -4.41 -7.77
CA LYS A 164 -17.25 -5.88 -7.82
C LYS A 164 -18.59 -6.55 -8.19
N TYR A 165 -19.68 -5.78 -8.18
CA TYR A 165 -21.04 -6.27 -8.46
C TYR A 165 -21.51 -5.98 -9.90
N GLY A 166 -20.61 -5.55 -10.80
CA GLY A 166 -20.94 -5.30 -12.20
C GLY A 166 -19.79 -4.65 -12.99
N SER A 167 -20.08 -4.14 -14.19
CA SER A 167 -19.11 -3.42 -15.03
C SER A 167 -19.15 -1.90 -14.87
N ARG A 168 -20.00 -1.40 -13.96
CA ARG A 168 -20.18 0.04 -13.76
C ARG A 168 -18.98 0.64 -13.04
N GLN A 169 -18.42 1.68 -13.64
CA GLN A 169 -17.45 2.57 -13.04
C GLN A 169 -18.15 3.64 -12.19
N TYR A 170 -17.58 3.92 -11.02
CA TYR A 170 -18.03 4.94 -10.09
C TYR A 170 -16.87 5.90 -9.85
N SER A 171 -17.18 7.20 -9.80
CA SER A 171 -16.25 8.23 -9.35
C SER A 171 -16.70 8.75 -7.99
N ILE A 172 -15.76 8.91 -7.07
CA ILE A 172 -16.01 9.45 -5.74
C ILE A 172 -15.09 10.65 -5.47
N PRO A 173 -15.57 11.65 -4.70
CA PRO A 173 -14.72 12.76 -4.30
C PRO A 173 -13.70 12.29 -3.25
N VAL A 174 -12.48 12.83 -3.34
CA VAL A 174 -11.45 12.70 -2.29
C VAL A 174 -10.98 14.08 -1.83
N GLY A 175 -10.90 14.26 -0.51
CA GLY A 175 -10.60 15.55 0.12
C GLY A 175 -9.11 15.76 0.42
N TRP A 176 -8.21 15.33 -0.46
CA TRP A 176 -6.76 15.34 -0.21
C TRP A 176 -6.06 16.60 -0.68
N THR A 177 -6.83 17.62 -1.07
CA THR A 177 -6.31 18.92 -1.42
C THR A 177 -5.51 19.46 -0.24
N ILE A 178 -4.21 19.67 -0.47
CA ILE A 178 -3.40 20.49 0.41
C ILE A 178 -4.05 21.87 0.35
N LYS A 179 -4.73 22.28 1.44
CA LYS A 179 -5.03 23.71 1.63
C LYS A 179 -3.67 24.40 1.58
N GLY A 180 -3.55 25.31 0.60
CA GLY A 180 -2.32 25.98 0.25
C GLY A 180 -1.59 26.55 1.46
N ILE A 181 -0.27 26.58 1.28
CA ILE A 181 0.63 27.56 1.91
C ILE A 181 -0.02 28.95 1.83
#